data_AF-A0A9P7K0A7-F1
#
_entry.id   AF-A0A9P7K0A7-F1
#
_cell.length_a   1.000
_cell.length_b   1.000
_cell.length_c   1.000
_cell.angle_alpha   90.00
_cell.angle_beta   90.00
_cell.angle_gamma   90.00
#
_symmetry.space_group_name_H-M   'P 1'
#
loop_
_entity.id
_entity.type
_entity.pdbx_description
1 polymer ?
#
loop_
_entity_poly.entity_id
_entity_poly.type
_entity_poly.pdbx_seq_one_letter_code
_entity_poly.pdbx_strand_id
1 'polypeptide(L)'
;MVSLRVVLRTLGIYKQSKIFDRSTLHRGKKKLYSTRRGAVLDGILVPPSNSLLNMDSQTFIHLSTTLRYQNYCLVASWVYDCFLTLDQEVSLIHRPRWSKGSILYILTRYMPALMLSARLCMNYLPNEKFVTCNVLQSIWYYAAALCVTGAEGIFMLRTYALWGHKRSILGLMLSTVLCLTILNVVITLKVWNQSRLHLSDIGGGCYSLSHNTKAAYNWSLLAALELEVMVLTMIRVYWAYRERRCLLLDILVQHNIFYFGTGLTLSVLNILTIQWLPLNSSNMFATFQIVMHTVLVTRMHLQFYNTVYDSPEPGTTSHSQLTNIELQTRSHSNA
;
A
#
# COMPACT_ATOMS: atom_id res chain seq x y z
N MET A 1 -13.07 -6.91 -18.57
CA MET A 1 -13.45 -7.87 -17.50
C MET A 1 -12.38 -8.95 -17.30
N VAL A 2 -11.11 -8.57 -17.05
CA VAL A 2 -10.00 -9.54 -16.87
C VAL A 2 -9.40 -9.50 -15.45
N SER A 3 -9.84 -8.60 -14.56
CA SER A 3 -9.02 -8.25 -13.38
C SER A 3 -9.41 -8.90 -12.03
N LEU A 4 -10.48 -9.69 -11.92
CA LEU A 4 -10.81 -10.34 -10.64
C LEU A 4 -10.44 -11.83 -10.61
N ARG A 5 -10.62 -12.56 -11.71
CA ARG A 5 -10.33 -14.01 -11.77
C ARG A 5 -8.84 -14.32 -11.85
N VAL A 6 -8.04 -13.45 -12.46
CA VAL A 6 -6.58 -13.60 -12.51
C VAL A 6 -6.02 -13.33 -11.12
N VAL A 7 -6.42 -12.23 -10.47
CA VAL A 7 -6.01 -11.91 -9.08
C VAL A 7 -6.40 -13.05 -8.12
N LEU A 8 -7.63 -13.57 -8.19
CA LEU A 8 -8.07 -14.68 -7.35
C LEU A 8 -7.37 -16.02 -7.64
N ARG A 9 -6.94 -16.29 -8.88
CA ARG A 9 -6.14 -17.50 -9.22
C ARG A 9 -4.69 -17.36 -8.79
N THR A 10 -4.09 -16.18 -8.90
CA THR A 10 -2.72 -15.92 -8.44
C THR A 10 -2.63 -15.95 -6.90
N LEU A 11 -3.74 -15.72 -6.20
CA LEU A 11 -3.84 -15.71 -4.72
C LEU A 11 -3.90 -17.11 -4.06
N GLY A 12 -3.74 -18.21 -4.80
CA GLY A 12 -3.33 -19.51 -4.21
C GLY A 12 -4.22 -20.12 -3.11
N ILE A 13 -5.48 -19.71 -2.99
CA ILE A 13 -6.38 -20.05 -1.88
C ILE A 13 -6.65 -21.56 -1.76
N TYR A 14 -6.47 -22.34 -2.84
CA TYR A 14 -6.80 -23.78 -2.84
C TYR A 14 -5.64 -24.71 -2.44
N LYS A 15 -4.38 -24.26 -2.51
CA LYS A 15 -3.22 -25.15 -2.32
C LYS A 15 -2.75 -25.23 -0.85
N GLN A 16 -3.11 -24.24 -0.03
CA GLN A 16 -2.70 -24.16 1.38
C GLN A 16 -3.47 -25.14 2.30
N SER A 17 -4.75 -25.44 2.06
CA SER A 17 -5.47 -26.36 2.96
C SER A 17 -5.10 -27.82 2.76
N LYS A 18 -4.82 -28.24 1.51
CA LYS A 18 -4.63 -29.65 1.15
C LYS A 18 -3.26 -30.22 1.56
N ILE A 19 -2.26 -29.37 1.78
CA ILE A 19 -0.92 -29.80 2.21
C ILE A 19 -0.85 -29.96 3.74
N PHE A 20 -1.63 -29.19 4.49
CA PHE A 20 -1.58 -29.20 5.96
C PHE A 20 -2.32 -30.41 6.57
N ASP A 21 -3.44 -30.83 5.97
CA ASP A 21 -4.30 -31.92 6.48
C ASP A 21 -3.59 -33.29 6.55
N ARG A 22 -2.55 -33.49 5.73
CA ARG A 22 -1.78 -34.75 5.72
C ARG A 22 -0.78 -34.89 6.87
N SER A 23 -0.47 -33.81 7.58
CA SER A 23 0.62 -33.77 8.56
C SER A 23 0.18 -33.97 10.02
N THR A 24 -1.13 -33.89 10.29
CA THR A 24 -1.69 -33.92 11.66
C THR A 24 -2.00 -35.32 12.21
N LEU A 25 -1.82 -36.41 11.43
CA LEU A 25 -2.28 -37.74 11.84
C LEU A 25 -1.29 -38.57 12.69
N HIS A 26 -0.08 -38.07 13.00
CA HIS A 26 0.89 -38.82 13.82
C HIS A 26 1.49 -37.95 14.94
N ARG A 27 0.88 -37.97 16.13
CA ARG A 27 1.60 -37.59 17.36
C ARG A 27 1.19 -38.43 18.57
N GLY A 28 2.08 -39.34 18.96
CA GLY A 28 2.10 -40.00 20.27
C GLY A 28 3.11 -39.32 21.21
N LYS A 29 2.64 -39.00 22.42
CA LYS A 29 3.26 -38.37 23.62
C LYS A 29 4.77 -38.63 23.84
N LYS A 30 5.59 -37.60 24.19
CA LYS A 30 6.85 -37.74 24.98
C LYS A 30 7.19 -36.52 25.87
N LYS A 31 7.84 -36.81 27.03
CA LYS A 31 8.15 -35.97 28.22
C LYS A 31 9.45 -35.15 28.11
N LEU A 32 9.53 -34.08 28.91
CA LEU A 32 10.61 -33.08 29.06
C LEU A 32 11.75 -33.57 29.99
N TYR A 33 13.02 -33.33 29.64
CA TYR A 33 14.17 -33.38 30.55
C TYR A 33 15.09 -32.17 30.32
N SER A 34 15.64 -31.61 31.40
CA SER A 34 16.47 -30.40 31.43
C SER A 34 17.95 -30.76 31.63
N THR A 35 18.83 -30.25 30.78
CA THR A 35 20.30 -30.27 30.99
C THR A 35 20.93 -28.94 30.58
N ARG A 36 21.97 -28.52 31.33
CA ARG A 36 22.67 -27.23 31.37
C ARG A 36 23.40 -26.76 30.08
N ARG A 37 23.02 -27.26 28.90
CA ARG A 37 23.58 -26.88 27.59
C ARG A 37 22.44 -26.92 26.56
N GLY A 38 21.73 -25.81 26.41
CA GLY A 38 20.63 -25.66 25.43
C GLY A 38 19.38 -26.47 25.77
N ALA A 39 18.24 -25.79 25.94
CA ALA A 39 16.95 -26.48 25.98
C ALA A 39 16.61 -26.99 24.58
N VAL A 40 16.65 -28.30 24.38
CA VAL A 40 16.23 -28.96 23.14
C VAL A 40 14.71 -29.13 23.20
N LEU A 41 13.99 -28.30 22.44
CA LEU A 41 12.61 -28.56 22.02
C LEU A 41 12.64 -28.99 20.56
N ASP A 42 12.17 -30.20 20.28
CA ASP A 42 11.90 -30.74 18.94
C ASP A 42 13.10 -30.79 17.96
N GLY A 43 14.31 -31.16 18.38
CA GLY A 43 15.38 -31.57 17.46
C GLY A 43 15.80 -30.52 16.41
N ILE A 44 15.45 -29.25 16.63
CA ILE A 44 15.80 -28.13 15.76
C ILE A 44 17.07 -27.50 16.33
N LEU A 45 18.17 -27.66 15.61
CA LEU A 45 19.35 -26.82 15.81
C LEU A 45 18.92 -25.37 15.59
N VAL A 46 18.86 -24.59 16.66
CA VAL A 46 18.73 -23.14 16.62
C VAL A 46 20.09 -22.57 16.19
N PRO A 47 20.24 -21.99 14.99
CA PRO A 47 21.46 -21.28 14.67
C PRO A 47 21.51 -19.96 15.48
N PRO A 48 22.67 -19.57 16.01
CA PRO A 48 22.80 -18.34 16.78
C PRO A 48 22.76 -17.16 15.81
N SER A 49 21.63 -16.48 15.71
CA SER A 49 21.64 -15.10 15.24
C SER A 49 22.06 -14.23 16.41
N ASN A 50 23.35 -13.91 16.46
CA ASN A 50 24.05 -13.24 17.56
C ASN A 50 23.46 -11.86 17.97
N SER A 51 22.47 -11.33 17.26
CA SER A 51 21.82 -10.05 17.57
C SER A 51 20.56 -10.15 18.42
N LEU A 52 19.94 -11.33 18.57
CA LEU A 52 18.64 -11.49 19.25
C LEU A 52 18.75 -11.95 20.72
N LEU A 53 19.89 -12.46 21.14
CA LEU A 53 20.12 -12.86 22.55
C LEU A 53 20.48 -11.69 23.48
N ASN A 54 20.70 -10.49 22.94
CA ASN A 54 21.13 -9.30 23.68
C ASN A 54 20.10 -8.15 23.69
N MET A 55 18.84 -8.41 23.30
CA MET A 55 17.82 -7.36 23.37
C MET A 55 17.25 -7.31 24.78
N ASP A 56 17.62 -6.27 25.54
CA ASP A 56 17.14 -6.06 26.90
C ASP A 56 15.61 -6.02 26.94
N SER A 57 15.00 -6.70 27.92
CA SER A 57 13.54 -6.76 28.09
C SER A 57 12.90 -5.37 28.19
N GLN A 58 13.62 -4.38 28.73
CA GLN A 58 13.19 -2.98 28.80
C GLN A 58 13.06 -2.35 27.41
N THR A 59 14.06 -2.53 26.54
CA THR A 59 14.05 -2.01 25.17
C THR A 59 12.88 -2.58 24.36
N PHE A 60 12.55 -3.86 24.58
CA PHE A 60 11.39 -4.49 23.95
C PHE A 60 10.05 -3.89 24.42
N ILE A 61 9.90 -3.63 25.72
CA ILE A 61 8.68 -3.02 26.29
C ILE A 61 8.50 -1.58 25.79
N HIS A 62 9.57 -0.77 25.81
CA HIS A 62 9.52 0.61 25.30
C HIS A 62 9.13 0.64 23.83
N LEU A 63 9.76 -0.19 23.02
CA LEU A 63 9.49 -0.28 21.59
C LEU A 63 8.05 -0.73 21.27
N SER A 64 7.57 -1.80 21.90
CA SER A 64 6.19 -2.29 21.69
C SER A 64 5.15 -1.25 22.11
N THR A 65 5.44 -0.48 23.16
CA THR A 65 4.63 0.65 23.61
C THR A 65 4.61 1.78 22.58
N THR A 66 5.77 2.19 22.05
CA THR A 66 5.85 3.21 20.99
C THR A 66 5.09 2.79 19.74
N LEU A 67 5.17 1.52 19.34
CA LEU A 67 4.40 0.96 18.23
C LEU A 67 2.89 1.09 18.44
N ARG A 68 2.41 0.80 19.65
CA ARG A 68 0.99 0.94 19.99
C ARG A 68 0.54 2.39 19.88
N TYR A 69 1.26 3.31 20.50
CA TYR A 69 0.94 4.75 20.44
C TYR A 69 0.90 5.29 19.01
N GLN A 70 1.89 4.96 18.19
CA GLN A 70 1.89 5.38 16.79
C GLN A 70 0.66 4.86 16.03
N ASN A 71 0.28 3.60 16.22
CA ASN A 71 -0.92 3.05 15.56
C ASN A 71 -2.18 3.79 16.00
N TYR A 72 -2.30 4.20 17.27
CA TYR A 72 -3.42 5.04 17.71
C TYR A 72 -3.41 6.41 17.04
N CYS A 73 -2.24 7.05 16.96
CA CYS A 73 -2.11 8.33 16.26
C CYS A 73 -2.51 8.18 14.78
N LEU A 74 -2.11 7.10 14.11
CA LEU A 74 -2.48 6.84 12.71
C LEU A 74 -3.98 6.63 12.54
N VAL A 75 -4.61 5.85 13.44
CA VAL A 75 -6.06 5.64 13.43
C VAL A 75 -6.79 6.95 13.68
N ALA A 76 -6.37 7.72 14.69
CA ALA A 76 -6.97 9.01 15.00
C ALA A 76 -6.83 9.99 13.83
N SER A 77 -5.65 10.08 13.20
CA SER A 77 -5.42 10.91 12.02
C SER A 77 -6.27 10.49 10.83
N TRP A 78 -6.38 9.20 10.56
CA TRP A 78 -7.23 8.69 9.47
C TRP A 78 -8.72 8.97 9.73
N VAL A 79 -9.20 8.71 10.95
CA VAL A 79 -10.58 9.01 11.36
C VAL A 79 -10.88 10.51 11.27
N TYR A 80 -9.95 11.34 11.76
CA TYR A 80 -10.06 12.79 11.68
C TYR A 80 -10.12 13.27 10.23
N ASP A 81 -9.27 12.71 9.36
CA ASP A 81 -9.31 13.00 7.93
C ASP A 81 -10.64 12.59 7.29
N CYS A 82 -11.20 11.44 7.67
CA CYS A 82 -12.55 11.00 7.28
C CYS A 82 -13.59 12.07 7.64
N PHE A 83 -13.66 12.47 8.92
CA PHE A 83 -14.62 13.48 9.38
C PHE A 83 -14.51 14.81 8.63
N LEU A 84 -13.29 15.27 8.36
CA LEU A 84 -13.07 16.54 7.65
C LEU A 84 -13.53 16.51 6.19
N THR A 85 -13.57 15.35 5.54
CA THR A 85 -13.96 15.23 4.13
C THR A 85 -15.36 14.66 3.93
N LEU A 86 -16.08 14.29 5.00
CA LEU A 86 -17.39 13.63 4.89
C LEU A 86 -18.36 14.39 3.99
N ASP A 87 -18.45 15.72 4.14
CA ASP A 87 -19.37 16.55 3.34
C ASP A 87 -19.08 16.43 1.83
N GLN A 88 -17.80 16.50 1.47
CA GLN A 88 -17.33 16.35 0.09
C GLN A 88 -17.47 14.90 -0.42
N GLU A 89 -17.37 13.91 0.46
CA GLU A 89 -17.53 12.50 0.10
C GLU A 89 -19.00 12.13 -0.17
N VAL A 90 -19.92 12.66 0.62
CA VAL A 90 -21.35 12.41 0.46
C VAL A 90 -21.83 12.91 -0.91
N SER A 91 -21.32 14.05 -1.37
CA SER A 91 -21.62 14.60 -2.69
C SER A 91 -21.04 13.76 -3.84
N LEU A 92 -19.86 13.15 -3.63
CA LEU A 92 -19.24 12.23 -4.58
C LEU A 92 -20.02 10.90 -4.70
N ILE A 93 -20.46 10.34 -3.57
CA ILE A 93 -21.13 9.02 -3.50
C ILE A 93 -22.58 9.08 -4.01
N HIS A 94 -23.31 10.16 -3.76
CA HIS A 94 -24.71 10.31 -4.20
C HIS A 94 -24.88 10.53 -5.71
N ARG A 95 -23.81 10.47 -6.51
CA ARG A 95 -23.89 10.65 -7.96
C ARG A 95 -24.54 9.46 -8.67
N PRO A 96 -25.36 9.71 -9.70
CA PRO A 96 -26.05 8.65 -10.46
C PRO A 96 -25.12 7.84 -11.38
N ARG A 97 -23.88 8.30 -11.65
CA ARG A 97 -22.92 7.62 -12.53
C ARG A 97 -21.58 7.44 -11.85
N TRP A 98 -21.21 6.18 -11.60
CA TRP A 98 -19.96 5.81 -10.96
C TRP A 98 -18.84 5.75 -12.00
N SER A 99 -17.81 6.58 -11.82
CA SER A 99 -16.62 6.55 -12.66
C SER A 99 -15.63 5.48 -12.16
N LYS A 100 -14.68 5.06 -13.01
CA LYS A 100 -13.56 4.19 -12.58
C LYS A 100 -12.78 4.82 -11.42
N GLY A 101 -12.59 6.15 -11.45
CA GLY A 101 -11.93 6.90 -10.37
C GLY A 101 -12.69 6.84 -9.05
N SER A 102 -14.02 6.87 -9.09
CA SER A 102 -14.89 6.78 -7.90
C SER A 102 -14.78 5.41 -7.21
N ILE A 103 -14.70 4.33 -7.99
CA ILE A 103 -14.51 2.97 -7.44
C ILE A 103 -13.14 2.84 -6.78
N LEU A 104 -12.08 3.31 -7.45
CA LEU A 104 -10.73 3.31 -6.89
C LEU A 104 -10.64 4.20 -5.65
N TYR A 105 -11.33 5.34 -5.64
CA TYR A 105 -11.41 6.23 -4.49
C TYR A 105 -11.96 5.51 -3.26
N ILE A 106 -13.12 4.85 -3.38
CA ILE A 106 -13.75 4.12 -2.27
C ILE A 106 -12.84 2.99 -1.77
N LEU A 107 -12.21 2.26 -2.70
CA LEU A 107 -11.25 1.22 -2.33
C LEU A 107 -10.09 1.81 -1.50
N THR A 108 -9.44 2.86 -2.00
CA THR A 108 -8.30 3.49 -1.31
C THR A 108 -8.71 4.15 0.00
N ARG A 109 -9.94 4.66 0.12
CA ARG A 109 -10.44 5.37 1.29
C ARG A 109 -10.74 4.46 2.48
N TYR A 110 -11.42 3.33 2.22
CA TYR A 110 -11.93 2.46 3.28
C TYR A 110 -11.05 1.24 3.58
N MET A 111 -10.17 0.82 2.65
CA MET A 111 -9.23 -0.28 2.92
C MET A 111 -8.26 -0.02 4.08
N PRO A 112 -7.79 1.21 4.36
CA PRO A 112 -7.01 1.51 5.56
C PRO A 112 -7.71 1.11 6.86
N ALA A 113 -9.05 1.13 6.93
CA ALA A 113 -9.80 0.70 8.10
C ALA A 113 -9.57 -0.80 8.40
N LEU A 114 -9.58 -1.64 7.35
CA LEU A 114 -9.31 -3.08 7.48
C LEU A 114 -7.84 -3.32 7.86
N MET A 115 -6.92 -2.58 7.25
CA MET A 115 -5.49 -2.67 7.57
C MET A 115 -5.20 -2.28 9.02
N LEU A 116 -5.70 -1.13 9.47
CA LEU A 116 -5.46 -0.61 10.82
C LEU A 116 -6.17 -1.45 11.87
N SER A 117 -7.41 -1.91 11.62
CA SER A 117 -8.10 -2.81 12.56
C SER A 117 -7.38 -4.14 12.74
N ALA A 118 -6.90 -4.77 11.66
CA ALA A 118 -6.07 -5.97 11.74
C ALA A 118 -4.79 -5.72 12.57
N ARG A 119 -4.16 -4.55 12.41
CA ARG A 119 -2.97 -4.16 13.17
C ARG A 119 -3.24 -3.95 14.66
N LEU A 120 -4.37 -3.31 14.99
CA LEU A 120 -4.80 -3.15 16.37
C LEU A 120 -5.08 -4.52 17.01
N CYS A 121 -5.79 -5.41 16.32
CA CYS A 121 -6.03 -6.76 16.81
C CYS A 121 -4.73 -7.51 17.14
N MET A 122 -3.70 -7.43 16.29
CA MET A 122 -2.40 -8.04 16.59
C MET A 122 -1.73 -7.50 17.86
N ASN A 123 -1.92 -6.22 18.15
CA ASN A 123 -1.26 -5.54 19.28
C ASN A 123 -1.94 -5.82 20.63
N TYR A 124 -3.24 -6.16 20.62
CA TYR A 124 -4.06 -6.28 21.82
C TYR A 124 -4.41 -7.70 22.22
N LEU A 125 -4.51 -8.63 21.27
CA LEU A 125 -4.95 -9.99 21.57
C LEU A 125 -3.84 -10.74 22.35
N PRO A 126 -4.00 -10.96 23.68
CA PRO A 126 -3.02 -11.67 24.47
C PRO A 126 -3.18 -13.19 24.25
N ASN A 127 -2.06 -13.92 24.21
CA ASN A 127 -2.04 -15.39 24.18
C ASN A 127 -2.79 -16.05 23.01
N GLU A 128 -2.82 -15.39 21.84
CA GLU A 128 -3.44 -15.98 20.65
C GLU A 128 -2.60 -17.11 20.06
N LYS A 129 -3.31 -18.10 19.49
CA LYS A 129 -2.67 -19.20 18.76
C LYS A 129 -1.90 -18.64 17.57
N PHE A 130 -0.77 -19.26 17.24
CA PHE A 130 0.06 -18.92 16.07
C PHE A 130 -0.75 -18.74 14.77
N VAL A 131 -1.80 -19.55 14.60
CA VAL A 131 -2.70 -19.50 13.44
C VAL A 131 -3.44 -18.16 13.34
N THR A 132 -3.98 -17.64 14.45
CA THR A 132 -4.71 -16.37 14.48
C THR A 132 -3.80 -15.21 14.06
N CYS A 133 -2.57 -15.19 14.58
CA CYS A 133 -1.60 -14.17 14.17
C CYS A 133 -1.29 -14.21 12.67
N ASN A 134 -1.03 -15.39 12.11
CA ASN A 134 -0.69 -15.51 10.70
C ASN A 134 -1.85 -15.06 9.79
N VAL A 135 -3.09 -15.35 10.19
CA VAL A 135 -4.29 -14.87 9.50
C VAL A 135 -4.39 -13.35 9.57
N LEU A 136 -4.27 -12.76 10.75
CA LEU A 136 -4.28 -11.30 10.91
C LEU A 136 -3.17 -10.65 10.08
N GLN A 137 -1.97 -11.24 10.06
CA GLN A 137 -0.82 -10.73 9.34
C GLN A 137 -1.06 -10.77 7.83
N SER A 138 -1.69 -11.84 7.35
CA SER A 138 -2.13 -11.96 5.96
C SER A 138 -3.17 -10.89 5.62
N ILE A 139 -4.19 -10.68 6.47
CA ILE A 139 -5.20 -9.63 6.29
C ILE A 139 -4.53 -8.26 6.17
N TRP A 140 -3.57 -7.95 7.06
CA TRP A 140 -2.83 -6.69 7.00
C TRP A 140 -2.08 -6.53 5.68
N TYR A 141 -1.34 -7.55 5.23
CA TYR A 141 -0.59 -7.49 3.96
C TYR A 141 -1.52 -7.30 2.76
N TYR A 142 -2.64 -8.01 2.70
CA TYR A 142 -3.59 -7.88 1.59
C TYR A 142 -4.30 -6.53 1.59
N ALA A 143 -4.74 -6.04 2.76
CA ALA A 143 -5.35 -4.73 2.88
C ALA A 143 -4.36 -3.61 2.51
N ALA A 144 -3.11 -3.69 2.97
CA ALA A 144 -2.03 -2.78 2.59
C ALA A 144 -1.78 -2.77 1.07
N ALA A 145 -1.71 -3.95 0.45
CA ALA A 145 -1.52 -4.07 -0.99
C ALA A 145 -2.68 -3.42 -1.78
N LEU A 146 -3.93 -3.58 -1.33
CA LEU A 146 -5.08 -2.92 -1.94
C LEU A 146 -5.05 -1.40 -1.77
N CYS A 147 -4.63 -0.90 -0.61
CA CYS A 147 -4.45 0.53 -0.37
C CYS A 147 -3.46 1.14 -1.37
N VAL A 148 -2.27 0.54 -1.49
CA VAL A 148 -1.21 1.01 -2.40
C VAL A 148 -1.66 0.89 -3.85
N THR A 149 -2.21 -0.27 -4.25
CA THR A 149 -2.67 -0.49 -5.64
C THR A 149 -3.79 0.49 -6.03
N GLY A 150 -4.73 0.76 -5.11
CA GLY A 150 -5.78 1.73 -5.34
C GLY A 150 -5.24 3.14 -5.49
N ALA A 151 -4.29 3.54 -4.64
CA ALA A 151 -3.67 4.85 -4.68
C ALA A 151 -2.86 5.08 -5.97
N GLU A 152 -1.97 4.14 -6.31
CA GLU A 152 -1.22 4.14 -7.58
C GLU A 152 -2.14 4.09 -8.80
N GLY A 153 -3.25 3.36 -8.69
CA GLY A 153 -4.29 3.32 -9.74
C GLY A 153 -4.89 4.69 -10.02
N ILE A 154 -5.12 5.51 -8.99
CA ILE A 154 -5.64 6.89 -9.15
C ILE A 154 -4.58 7.77 -9.81
N PHE A 155 -3.32 7.64 -9.40
CA PHE A 155 -2.18 8.34 -10.00
C PHE A 155 -1.98 8.00 -11.48
N MET A 156 -2.03 6.72 -11.84
CA MET A 156 -1.98 6.27 -13.23
C MET A 156 -3.19 6.76 -14.04
N LEU A 157 -4.40 6.73 -13.47
CA LEU A 157 -5.61 7.20 -14.15
C LEU A 157 -5.52 8.70 -14.49
N ARG A 158 -5.02 9.51 -13.57
CA ARG A 158 -4.79 10.95 -13.81
C ARG A 158 -3.77 11.19 -14.90
N THR A 159 -2.66 10.48 -14.85
CA THR A 159 -1.60 10.57 -15.86
C THR A 159 -2.14 10.16 -17.22
N TYR A 160 -2.90 9.07 -17.29
CA TYR A 160 -3.56 8.64 -18.52
C TYR A 160 -4.53 9.67 -19.09
N ALA A 161 -5.30 10.34 -18.23
CA ALA A 161 -6.18 11.43 -18.65
C ALA A 161 -5.40 12.64 -19.18
N LEU A 162 -4.28 13.00 -18.52
CA LEU A 162 -3.41 14.12 -18.93
C LEU A 162 -2.77 13.89 -20.31
N TRP A 163 -2.52 12.63 -20.65
CA TRP A 163 -2.02 12.21 -21.96
C TRP A 163 -3.11 12.04 -23.02
N GLY A 164 -4.36 12.45 -22.73
CA GLY A 164 -5.46 12.42 -23.70
C GLY A 164 -5.92 11.00 -24.04
N HIS A 165 -5.89 10.08 -23.07
CA HIS A 165 -6.32 8.69 -23.24
C HIS A 165 -5.52 7.90 -24.30
N LYS A 166 -4.25 8.27 -24.53
CA LYS A 166 -3.35 7.54 -25.43
C LYS A 166 -3.03 6.14 -24.87
N ARG A 167 -3.50 5.09 -25.55
CA ARG A 167 -3.32 3.69 -25.12
C ARG A 167 -1.85 3.28 -24.95
N SER A 168 -0.93 3.90 -25.69
CA SER A 168 0.51 3.61 -25.57
C SER A 168 1.07 3.93 -24.17
N ILE A 169 0.62 5.04 -23.56
CA ILE A 169 1.08 5.44 -22.22
C ILE A 169 0.48 4.52 -21.15
N LEU A 170 -0.78 4.11 -21.32
CA LEU A 170 -1.38 3.10 -20.46
C LEU A 170 -0.66 1.75 -20.57
N GLY A 171 -0.32 1.35 -21.80
CA GLY A 171 0.46 0.14 -22.06
C GLY A 171 1.83 0.16 -21.38
N LEU A 172 2.52 1.31 -21.43
CA LEU A 172 3.79 1.52 -20.73
C LEU A 172 3.64 1.35 -19.22
N MET A 173 2.77 2.13 -18.57
CA MET A 173 2.56 2.06 -17.11
C MET A 173 2.12 0.66 -16.66
N LEU A 174 1.19 0.01 -17.39
CA LEU A 174 0.75 -1.34 -17.07
C LEU A 174 1.86 -2.39 -17.27
N SER A 175 2.72 -2.20 -18.28
CA SER A 175 3.88 -3.08 -18.51
C SER A 175 4.88 -2.95 -17.37
N THR A 176 5.14 -1.73 -16.89
CA THR A 176 6.02 -1.49 -15.74
C THR A 176 5.43 -2.13 -14.49
N VAL A 177 4.16 -1.91 -14.18
CA VAL A 177 3.48 -2.56 -13.04
C VAL A 177 3.55 -4.08 -13.14
N LEU A 178 3.32 -4.67 -14.32
CA LEU A 178 3.41 -6.12 -14.52
C LEU A 178 4.84 -6.63 -14.27
N CYS A 179 5.85 -5.93 -14.79
CA CYS A 179 7.24 -6.30 -14.60
C CYS A 179 7.65 -6.25 -13.11
N LEU A 180 7.33 -5.14 -12.44
CA LEU A 180 7.66 -4.93 -11.04
C LEU A 180 6.92 -5.93 -10.12
N THR A 181 5.66 -6.25 -10.41
CA THR A 181 4.90 -7.26 -9.64
C THR A 181 5.44 -8.68 -9.82
N ILE A 182 5.84 -9.07 -11.03
CA ILE A 182 6.49 -10.37 -11.27
C ILE A 182 7.80 -10.45 -10.46
N LEU A 183 8.62 -9.39 -10.52
CA LEU A 183 9.86 -9.32 -9.76
C LEU A 183 9.61 -9.43 -8.24
N ASN A 184 8.58 -8.74 -7.74
CA ASN A 184 8.16 -8.82 -6.34
C ASN A 184 7.79 -10.24 -5.90
N VAL A 185 6.96 -10.94 -6.69
CA VAL A 185 6.52 -12.31 -6.40
C VAL A 185 7.71 -13.26 -6.40
N VAL A 186 8.62 -13.17 -7.38
CA VAL A 186 9.81 -14.01 -7.47
C VAL A 186 10.72 -13.83 -6.25
N ILE A 187 10.93 -12.58 -5.82
CA ILE A 187 11.72 -12.28 -4.62
C ILE A 187 11.01 -12.87 -3.40
N THR A 188 9.72 -12.57 -3.19
CA THR A 188 8.96 -13.01 -2.02
C THR A 188 8.93 -14.53 -1.89
N LEU A 189 8.74 -15.28 -2.98
CA LEU A 189 8.76 -16.75 -2.97
C LEU A 189 10.12 -17.33 -2.54
N LYS A 190 11.23 -16.70 -2.95
CA LYS A 190 12.58 -17.13 -2.53
C LYS A 190 12.83 -16.86 -1.03
N VAL A 191 12.24 -15.79 -0.49
CA VAL A 191 12.40 -15.38 0.91
C VAL A 191 11.52 -16.18 1.85
N TRP A 192 10.27 -16.44 1.46
CA TRP A 192 9.30 -17.16 2.28
C TRP A 192 9.81 -18.54 2.72
N ASN A 193 10.58 -19.23 1.87
CA ASN A 193 11.20 -20.51 2.21
C ASN A 193 12.24 -20.42 3.35
N GLN A 194 12.67 -19.22 3.75
CA GLN A 194 13.74 -19.00 4.72
C GLN A 194 13.26 -18.42 6.06
N SER A 195 12.13 -17.71 6.09
CA SER A 195 11.67 -16.99 7.29
C SER A 195 10.66 -17.79 8.10
N ARG A 196 11.06 -18.25 9.30
CA ARG A 196 10.14 -18.79 10.33
C ARG A 196 9.69 -17.65 11.24
N LEU A 197 8.38 -17.48 11.43
CA LEU A 197 7.84 -16.57 12.43
C LEU A 197 8.21 -17.06 13.83
N HIS A 198 8.83 -16.19 14.63
CA HIS A 198 9.06 -16.43 16.05
C HIS A 198 8.01 -15.68 16.84
N LEU A 199 7.18 -16.39 17.62
CA LEU A 199 6.36 -15.74 18.64
C LEU A 199 7.24 -15.40 19.84
N SER A 200 7.16 -14.17 20.34
CA SER A 200 7.66 -13.84 21.67
C SER A 200 6.54 -14.06 22.68
N ASP A 201 6.81 -14.87 23.70
CA ASP A 201 5.88 -15.17 24.81
C ASP A 201 5.85 -14.05 25.87
N ILE A 202 6.64 -12.99 25.66
CA ILE A 202 6.83 -11.90 26.62
C ILE A 202 5.99 -10.70 26.14
N GLY A 203 4.81 -10.50 26.76
CA GLY A 203 4.09 -9.22 26.71
C GLY A 203 2.76 -9.16 25.95
N GLY A 204 2.24 -10.28 25.42
CA GLY A 204 0.92 -10.34 24.77
C GLY A 204 0.83 -9.53 23.47
N GLY A 205 0.79 -10.22 22.34
CA GLY A 205 0.66 -9.62 21.01
C GLY A 205 1.50 -10.35 19.98
N CYS A 206 1.15 -10.21 18.71
CA CYS A 206 1.92 -10.85 17.65
C CYS A 206 2.93 -9.91 17.00
N TYR A 207 4.20 -10.21 17.21
CA TYR A 207 5.32 -9.45 16.66
C TYR A 207 6.17 -10.35 15.77
N SER A 208 6.29 -9.98 14.50
CA SER A 208 7.23 -10.61 13.58
C SER A 208 8.63 -10.05 13.82
N LEU A 209 9.47 -10.77 14.57
CA LEU A 209 10.86 -10.38 14.89
C LEU A 209 11.89 -10.66 13.77
N SER A 210 11.44 -10.89 12.54
CA SER A 210 12.35 -11.21 11.42
C SER A 210 12.88 -9.95 10.73
N HIS A 211 14.22 -9.77 10.71
CA HIS A 211 14.88 -8.76 9.88
C HIS A 211 14.82 -9.15 8.41
N ASN A 212 13.75 -8.76 7.73
CA ASN A 212 13.68 -8.89 6.28
C ASN A 212 14.27 -7.63 5.66
N THR A 213 15.60 -7.54 5.56
CA THR A 213 16.30 -6.54 4.69
C THR A 213 15.70 -6.52 3.28
N LYS A 214 15.15 -7.66 2.86
CA LYS A 214 14.48 -7.86 1.59
C LYS A 214 13.13 -7.15 1.47
N ALA A 215 12.56 -6.61 2.55
CA ALA A 215 11.39 -5.74 2.52
C ALA A 215 11.69 -4.40 1.81
N ALA A 216 12.94 -3.93 1.83
CA ALA A 216 13.37 -2.72 1.11
C ALA A 216 13.06 -2.81 -0.39
N TYR A 217 13.20 -4.00 -1.00
CA TYR A 217 12.91 -4.20 -2.41
C TYR A 217 11.46 -3.85 -2.76
N ASN A 218 10.49 -4.21 -1.92
CA ASN A 218 9.08 -3.90 -2.19
C ASN A 218 8.83 -2.40 -2.28
N TRP A 219 9.45 -1.64 -1.37
CA TRP A 219 9.35 -0.18 -1.35
C TRP A 219 10.14 0.48 -2.47
N SER A 220 11.29 -0.09 -2.87
CA SER A 220 12.03 0.39 -4.05
C SER A 220 11.22 0.22 -5.33
N LEU A 221 10.46 -0.87 -5.47
CA LEU A 221 9.57 -1.07 -6.61
C LEU A 221 8.43 -0.05 -6.64
N LEU A 222 7.85 0.26 -5.47
CA LEU A 222 6.84 1.32 -5.35
C LEU A 222 7.41 2.69 -5.73
N ALA A 223 8.57 3.05 -5.18
CA ALA A 223 9.26 4.31 -5.51
C ALA A 223 9.59 4.43 -7.00
N ALA A 224 9.95 3.32 -7.67
CA ALA A 224 10.20 3.31 -9.11
C ALA A 224 8.93 3.62 -9.92
N LEU A 225 7.77 3.09 -9.50
CA LEU A 225 6.49 3.38 -10.13
C LEU A 225 6.06 4.84 -9.89
N GLU A 226 6.18 5.34 -8.66
CA GLU A 226 5.90 6.74 -8.32
C GLU A 226 6.78 7.69 -9.14
N LEU A 227 8.07 7.36 -9.30
CA LEU A 227 9.01 8.13 -10.12
C LEU A 227 8.62 8.10 -11.61
N GLU A 228 8.25 6.95 -12.17
CA GLU A 228 7.79 6.83 -13.56
C GLU A 228 6.57 7.73 -13.80
N VAL A 229 5.55 7.65 -12.92
CA VAL A 229 4.33 8.46 -13.03
C VAL A 229 4.66 9.96 -12.89
N MET A 230 5.52 10.32 -11.95
CA MET A 230 5.96 11.71 -11.77
C MET A 230 6.72 12.23 -12.99
N VAL A 231 7.62 11.44 -13.59
CA VAL A 231 8.36 11.84 -14.79
C VAL A 231 7.42 11.99 -15.99
N LEU A 232 6.49 11.05 -16.19
CA LEU A 232 5.50 11.12 -17.28
C LEU A 232 4.58 12.33 -17.15
N THR A 233 4.20 12.70 -15.92
CA THR A 233 3.42 13.91 -15.68
C THR A 233 4.25 15.16 -15.94
N MET A 234 5.47 15.25 -15.42
CA MET A 234 6.37 16.40 -15.68
C MET A 234 6.68 16.61 -17.17
N ILE A 235 6.96 15.54 -17.93
CA ILE A 235 7.18 15.62 -19.38
C ILE A 235 5.96 16.25 -20.08
N ARG A 236 4.77 15.78 -19.72
CA ARG A 236 3.53 16.26 -20.34
C ARG A 236 3.26 17.73 -20.02
N VAL A 237 3.58 18.14 -18.80
CA VAL A 237 3.48 19.53 -18.33
C VAL A 237 4.44 20.41 -19.10
N TYR A 238 5.69 19.99 -19.21
CA TYR A 238 6.71 20.73 -19.96
C TYR A 238 6.30 20.93 -21.44
N TRP A 239 5.74 19.90 -22.08
CA TRP A 239 5.25 19.99 -23.45
C TRP A 239 4.05 20.93 -23.57
N ALA A 240 3.08 20.84 -22.65
CA ALA A 240 1.93 21.73 -22.64
C ALA A 240 2.31 23.21 -22.42
N TYR A 241 3.29 23.46 -21.55
CA TYR A 241 3.86 24.79 -21.33
C TYR A 241 4.52 25.34 -22.60
N ARG A 242 5.35 24.52 -23.26
CA ARG A 242 6.02 24.90 -24.53
C ARG A 242 5.02 25.22 -25.64
N GLU A 243 3.91 24.50 -25.70
CA GLU A 243 2.83 24.70 -26.69
C GLU A 243 1.90 25.90 -26.33
N ARG A 244 2.21 26.68 -25.27
CA ARG A 244 1.37 27.78 -24.73
C ARG A 244 -0.08 27.37 -24.47
N ARG A 245 -0.33 26.10 -24.11
CA ARG A 245 -1.67 25.59 -23.84
C ARG A 245 -2.07 25.85 -22.37
N CYS A 246 -2.82 26.95 -22.17
CA CYS A 246 -3.72 27.29 -21.04
C CYS A 246 -3.19 27.37 -19.58
N LEU A 247 -3.59 28.45 -18.89
CA LEU A 247 -3.46 28.68 -17.43
C LEU A 247 -4.09 27.59 -16.55
N LEU A 248 -5.15 26.93 -17.05
CA LEU A 248 -5.93 25.95 -16.28
C LEU A 248 -5.17 24.62 -16.10
N LEU A 249 -4.30 24.28 -17.05
CA LEU A 249 -3.42 23.11 -16.93
C LEU A 249 -2.33 23.36 -15.87
N ASP A 250 -1.87 24.59 -15.74
CA ASP A 250 -0.84 25.00 -14.78
C ASP A 250 -1.32 24.81 -13.33
N ILE A 251 -2.51 25.33 -13.00
CA ILE A 251 -3.10 25.21 -11.65
C ILE A 251 -3.40 23.75 -11.30
N LEU A 252 -3.95 23.00 -12.25
CA LEU A 252 -4.30 21.59 -12.04
C LEU A 252 -3.07 20.72 -11.77
N VAL A 253 -1.99 21.02 -12.48
CA VAL A 253 -0.73 20.26 -12.42
C VAL A 253 0.07 20.59 -11.18
N GLN A 254 0.14 21.87 -10.79
CA GLN A 254 0.97 22.31 -9.67
C GLN A 254 0.59 21.57 -8.39
N HIS A 255 -0.72 21.38 -8.15
CA HIS A 255 -1.21 20.63 -7.01
C HIS A 255 -0.87 19.14 -7.13
N ASN A 256 -1.03 18.54 -8.31
CA ASN A 256 -0.73 17.12 -8.53
C ASN A 256 0.75 16.78 -8.29
N ILE A 257 1.67 17.62 -8.76
CA ILE A 257 3.12 17.40 -8.59
C ILE A 257 3.49 17.38 -7.10
N PHE A 258 2.89 18.24 -6.28
CA PHE A 258 3.11 18.24 -4.84
C PHE A 258 2.72 16.90 -4.19
N TYR A 259 1.55 16.35 -4.55
CA TYR A 259 1.11 15.05 -4.01
C TYR A 259 2.00 13.89 -4.49
N PHE A 260 2.37 13.86 -5.78
CA PHE A 260 3.30 12.84 -6.31
C PHE A 260 4.67 12.91 -5.63
N GLY A 261 5.24 14.11 -5.51
CA GLY A 261 6.55 14.31 -4.88
C GLY A 261 6.55 13.96 -3.39
N THR A 262 5.46 14.26 -2.69
CA THR A 262 5.31 13.89 -1.27
C THR A 262 5.24 12.36 -1.11
N GLY A 263 4.47 11.67 -1.95
CA GLY A 263 4.41 10.21 -1.98
C GLY A 263 5.78 9.57 -2.21
N LEU A 264 6.50 10.02 -3.25
CA LEU A 264 7.86 9.56 -3.56
C LEU A 264 8.83 9.80 -2.40
N THR A 265 8.75 10.96 -1.76
CA THR A 265 9.58 11.29 -0.60
C THR A 265 9.32 10.33 0.57
N LEU A 266 8.05 10.02 0.84
CA LEU A 266 7.68 9.04 1.88
C LEU A 266 8.23 7.65 1.57
N SER A 267 8.17 7.21 0.30
CA SER A 267 8.77 5.95 -0.15
C SER A 267 10.27 5.91 0.06
N VAL A 268 10.98 6.98 -0.32
CA VAL A 268 12.44 7.07 -0.12
C VAL A 268 12.79 7.05 1.36
N LEU A 269 12.09 7.84 2.19
CA LEU A 269 12.31 7.85 3.64
C LEU A 269 12.09 6.45 4.24
N ASN A 270 11.08 5.72 3.80
CA ASN A 270 10.83 4.38 4.28
C ASN A 270 11.94 3.39 3.86
N ILE A 271 12.44 3.47 2.63
CA ILE A 271 13.62 2.69 2.18
C ILE A 271 14.84 2.99 3.07
N LEU A 272 15.10 4.27 3.33
CA LEU A 272 16.18 4.68 4.23
C LEU A 272 15.96 4.11 5.63
N THR A 273 14.75 4.16 6.17
CA THR A 273 14.50 3.60 7.51
C THR A 273 14.73 2.10 7.58
N ILE A 274 14.45 1.34 6.51
CA ILE A 274 14.74 -0.10 6.46
C ILE A 274 16.24 -0.37 6.43
N GLN A 275 17.03 0.48 5.77
CA GLN A 275 18.48 0.30 5.64
C GLN A 275 19.25 0.76 6.88
N TRP A 276 18.82 1.85 7.49
CA TRP A 276 19.60 2.56 8.52
C TRP A 276 19.08 2.34 9.94
N LEU A 277 17.80 2.00 10.14
CA LEU A 277 17.24 1.78 11.48
C LEU A 277 17.16 0.28 11.82
N PRO A 278 17.45 -0.10 13.08
CA PRO A 278 17.36 -1.49 13.49
C PRO A 278 15.92 -2.02 13.45
N LEU A 279 15.78 -3.18 12.80
CA LEU A 279 14.82 -4.30 12.95
C LEU A 279 13.33 -4.02 13.17
N ASN A 280 12.95 -3.13 14.08
CA ASN A 280 11.57 -2.96 14.55
C ASN A 280 10.97 -1.58 14.22
N SER A 281 11.80 -0.56 13.98
CA SER A 281 11.32 0.77 13.56
C SER A 281 10.99 0.88 12.08
N SER A 282 11.41 -0.09 11.26
CA SER A 282 11.17 -0.07 9.81
C SER A 282 9.70 -0.31 9.45
N ASN A 283 9.01 -1.21 10.16
CA ASN A 283 7.57 -1.43 9.97
C ASN A 283 6.70 -0.23 10.41
N MET A 284 7.25 0.65 11.27
CA MET A 284 6.58 1.88 11.71
C MET A 284 6.37 2.83 10.54
N PHE A 285 7.44 3.09 9.80
CA PHE A 285 7.41 3.97 8.65
C PHE A 285 6.59 3.40 7.50
N ALA A 286 6.63 2.08 7.29
CA ALA A 286 5.76 1.39 6.33
C ALA A 286 4.26 1.67 6.55
N THR A 287 3.77 1.50 7.77
CA THR A 287 2.34 1.71 8.07
C THR A 287 1.96 3.19 7.94
N PHE A 288 2.82 4.08 8.44
CA PHE A 288 2.65 5.53 8.30
C PHE A 288 2.60 5.95 6.83
N GLN A 289 3.54 5.46 6.01
CA GLN A 289 3.60 5.75 4.59
C GLN A 289 2.29 5.35 3.90
N ILE A 290 1.77 4.14 4.13
CA ILE A 290 0.54 3.69 3.46
C ILE A 290 -0.63 4.60 3.82
N VAL A 291 -0.82 4.89 5.11
CA VAL A 291 -1.92 5.76 5.57
C VAL A 291 -1.78 7.14 4.93
N MET A 292 -0.62 7.77 5.03
CA MET A 292 -0.38 9.09 4.45
C MET A 292 -0.55 9.10 2.93
N HIS A 293 -0.04 8.08 2.24
CA HIS A 293 -0.18 7.93 0.79
C HIS A 293 -1.67 7.85 0.41
N THR A 294 -2.48 7.04 1.12
CA THR A 294 -3.93 6.99 0.86
C THR A 294 -4.62 8.32 1.12
N VAL A 295 -4.31 9.01 2.22
CA VAL A 295 -4.90 10.32 2.57
C VAL A 295 -4.54 11.39 1.53
N LEU A 296 -3.28 11.45 1.11
CA LEU A 296 -2.81 12.38 0.09
C LEU A 296 -3.56 12.15 -1.23
N VAL A 297 -3.68 10.90 -1.66
CA VAL A 297 -4.38 10.57 -2.91
C VAL A 297 -5.87 10.87 -2.83
N THR A 298 -6.53 10.57 -1.71
CA THR A 298 -7.97 10.83 -1.56
C THR A 298 -8.26 12.33 -1.49
N ARG A 299 -7.46 13.11 -0.75
CA ARG A 299 -7.55 14.58 -0.71
C ARG A 299 -7.35 15.20 -2.08
N MET A 300 -6.33 14.77 -2.80
CA MET A 300 -6.08 15.19 -4.17
C MET A 300 -7.27 14.85 -5.09
N HIS A 301 -7.86 13.66 -4.93
CA HIS A 301 -9.03 13.24 -5.69
C HIS A 301 -10.25 14.13 -5.46
N LEU A 302 -10.57 14.40 -4.20
CA LEU A 302 -11.67 15.27 -3.80
C LEU A 302 -11.47 16.72 -4.25
N GLN A 303 -10.26 17.27 -4.08
CA GLN A 303 -9.97 18.65 -4.49
C GLN A 303 -10.21 18.85 -5.98
N PHE A 304 -9.70 17.94 -6.82
CA PHE A 304 -9.96 17.95 -8.26
C PHE A 304 -11.46 17.86 -8.56
N TYR A 305 -12.16 16.97 -7.86
CA TYR A 305 -13.59 16.80 -8.04
C TYR A 305 -14.34 18.11 -7.76
N ASN A 306 -14.12 18.73 -6.60
CA ASN A 306 -14.78 19.98 -6.24
C ASN A 306 -14.46 21.09 -7.25
N THR A 307 -13.21 21.22 -7.71
CA THR A 307 -12.87 22.25 -8.72
C THR A 307 -13.62 22.09 -10.04
N VAL A 308 -13.89 20.85 -10.46
CA VAL A 308 -14.63 20.57 -11.69
C VAL A 308 -16.13 20.82 -11.52
N TYR A 309 -16.68 20.68 -10.31
CA TYR A 309 -18.13 20.73 -10.06
C TYR A 309 -18.63 22.03 -9.43
N ASP A 310 -17.83 22.70 -8.59
CA ASP A 310 -18.17 24.02 -8.02
C ASP A 310 -18.00 25.16 -9.02
N SER A 311 -17.59 24.86 -10.26
CA SER A 311 -17.71 25.81 -11.37
C SER A 311 -19.20 26.08 -11.62
N PRO A 312 -19.72 27.28 -11.27
CA PRO A 312 -21.15 27.57 -11.32
C PRO A 312 -21.58 27.74 -12.78
N GLU A 313 -22.44 26.86 -13.26
CA GLU A 313 -22.98 26.86 -14.64
C GLU A 313 -24.27 27.71 -14.75
N PRO A 314 -24.75 28.17 -15.94
CA PRO A 314 -25.01 27.28 -17.09
C PRO A 314 -24.91 27.91 -18.51
N GLY A 315 -24.38 27.14 -19.46
CA GLY A 315 -24.42 27.45 -20.89
C GLY A 315 -23.04 27.56 -21.54
N THR A 316 -22.88 26.87 -22.66
CA THR A 316 -21.77 26.97 -23.63
C THR A 316 -20.34 26.60 -23.22
N THR A 317 -19.94 26.51 -21.95
CA THR A 317 -18.51 26.30 -21.63
C THR A 317 -18.08 24.86 -21.29
N SER A 318 -18.87 24.04 -20.61
CA SER A 318 -18.43 22.66 -20.26
C SER A 318 -18.51 21.70 -21.43
N HIS A 319 -19.59 21.77 -22.22
CA HIS A 319 -19.66 21.07 -23.49
C HIS A 319 -18.59 21.61 -24.43
N SER A 320 -18.29 22.91 -24.50
CA SER A 320 -17.18 23.36 -25.33
C SER A 320 -15.80 22.99 -24.78
N GLN A 321 -15.60 22.79 -23.48
CA GLN A 321 -14.29 22.37 -22.93
C GLN A 321 -14.05 20.87 -23.14
N LEU A 322 -15.04 20.00 -22.87
CA LEU A 322 -14.95 18.57 -23.20
C LEU A 322 -15.02 18.32 -24.71
N THR A 323 -15.86 19.06 -25.44
CA THR A 323 -15.94 18.95 -26.91
C THR A 323 -14.74 19.62 -27.58
N ASN A 324 -14.07 20.63 -27.01
CA ASN A 324 -12.76 21.09 -27.51
C ASN A 324 -11.65 20.08 -27.21
N ILE A 325 -11.69 19.38 -26.07
CA ILE A 325 -10.77 18.28 -25.77
C ILE A 325 -11.02 17.10 -26.74
N GLU A 326 -12.28 16.77 -27.05
CA GLU A 326 -12.65 15.72 -28.03
C GLU A 326 -12.41 16.15 -29.50
N LEU A 327 -12.60 17.42 -29.86
CA LEU A 327 -12.35 17.95 -31.20
C LEU A 327 -10.85 18.13 -31.46
N GLN A 328 -10.06 18.57 -30.47
CA GLN A 328 -8.59 18.63 -30.58
C GLN A 328 -7.96 17.23 -30.56
N THR A 329 -8.56 16.24 -29.92
CA THR A 329 -8.11 14.83 -30.04
C THR A 329 -8.55 14.18 -31.35
N ARG A 330 -9.70 14.55 -31.92
CA ARG A 330 -10.12 14.11 -33.28
C ARG A 330 -9.31 14.75 -34.41
N SER A 331 -8.94 16.02 -34.32
CA SER A 331 -8.15 16.69 -35.38
C SER A 331 -6.73 16.12 -35.49
N HIS A 332 -6.18 15.57 -34.41
CA HIS A 332 -4.86 14.90 -34.38
C HIS A 332 -4.92 13.40 -34.66
N SER A 333 -6.11 12.80 -34.86
CA SER A 333 -6.25 11.40 -35.27
C SER A 333 -6.38 11.22 -36.78
N ASN A 334 -6.65 12.31 -37.52
CA ASN A 334 -6.93 12.30 -38.96
C ASN A 334 -5.87 13.06 -39.80
N ALA A 335 -4.76 13.47 -39.17
CA ALA A 335 -3.56 14.00 -39.80
C ALA A 335 -2.37 13.20 -39.26
#